data_AF-A0A853KXG2-F1
#
_entry.id   AF-A0A853KXG2-F1
#
_cell.length_a   1.000
_cell.length_b   1.000
_cell.length_c   1.000
_cell.angle_alpha   90.00
_cell.angle_beta   90.00
_cell.angle_gamma   90.00
#
_symmetry.space_group_name_H-M   'P 1'
#
loop_
_entity.id
_entity.type
_entity.pdbx_description
1 polymer ?
#
loop_
_entity_poly.entity_id
_entity_poly.type
_entity_poly.pdbx_seq_one_letter_code
_entity_poly.pdbx_strand_id
1 'polypeptide(L)'
;MGAVFANQIRAAIAFVGDGARDTFPFDFDVFDAGDVRVAINGTETDTGFHIALTPTDQGGGGVVQFENPPANGSTISIARQLYLRRLSSFDAMSIPRGDALERDLDLMTAALGDVDRALSGALRFGADQGEGASAELPVIKPGRALIWNAAGTGLANGPTADDIAVASHKASQAQDAANRAEAAESRSETARASFERSTASAMLDLDFRSGDVLTWEDERRMPVIDAPVSRIMDIRETGSLVRLSSGAQLTLPVASLARNGVRFRVFNGDGTMVDITTAAGNVIRPTNGGVEATVYPLPTRGDMVDLVCDGTRWFAAPIHESGPVVKLLRVASQSIPAGGAFLVEWDQVIEDSHGLYDSGVHGITGLAPGFYHVDIGVRFPITDQSVFTTLSLERFDGTDWSSHLQANDITAMGSGAAHSLRLNGIARIGTTPGTGLRLRLSHSDAQTRDIGASGLLTWCHIHRIGG
;
A
#
# COMPACT_ATOMS: atom_id res chain seq x y z
N MET A 1 11.98 -9.86 -81.24
CA MET A 1 12.89 -9.41 -80.16
C MET A 1 12.02 -9.33 -78.93
N GLY A 2 12.08 -10.38 -78.10
CA GLY A 2 11.10 -10.64 -77.04
C GLY A 2 11.39 -9.80 -75.81
N ALA A 3 10.32 -9.41 -75.11
CA ALA A 3 10.30 -8.62 -73.88
C ALA A 3 11.43 -9.03 -72.92
N VAL A 4 12.29 -8.08 -72.57
CA VAL A 4 13.47 -8.34 -71.72
C VAL A 4 13.05 -8.64 -70.28
N PHE A 5 11.83 -8.31 -69.83
CA PHE A 5 11.42 -8.46 -68.42
C PHE A 5 10.08 -9.18 -68.19
N ALA A 6 9.73 -10.17 -69.01
CA ALA A 6 8.41 -10.79 -68.92
C ALA A 6 8.14 -11.60 -67.62
N ASN A 7 9.13 -11.98 -66.80
CA ASN A 7 8.87 -12.75 -65.58
C ASN A 7 10.04 -12.90 -64.57
N GLN A 8 10.79 -11.84 -64.26
CA GLN A 8 11.91 -11.96 -63.31
C GLN A 8 11.47 -11.65 -61.86
N ILE A 9 11.27 -12.70 -61.05
CA ILE A 9 10.94 -12.61 -59.62
C ILE A 9 12.20 -12.42 -58.75
N ARG A 10 13.39 -12.71 -59.28
CA ARG A 10 14.67 -12.70 -58.53
C ARG A 10 15.62 -11.65 -59.11
N ALA A 11 16.13 -10.76 -58.26
CA ALA A 11 17.16 -9.76 -58.60
C ALA A 11 18.41 -9.89 -57.71
N ALA A 12 18.54 -11.03 -57.04
CA ALA A 12 19.69 -11.38 -56.23
C ALA A 12 19.81 -12.91 -56.13
N ILE A 13 21.04 -13.39 -55.99
CA ILE A 13 21.40 -14.79 -55.76
C ILE A 13 22.51 -14.87 -54.72
N ALA A 14 22.47 -15.90 -53.88
CA ALA A 14 23.48 -16.15 -52.86
C ALA A 14 24.17 -17.49 -53.09
N PHE A 15 25.48 -17.51 -52.84
CA PHE A 15 26.33 -18.69 -52.92
C PHE A 15 27.14 -18.85 -51.63
N VAL A 16 27.61 -20.08 -51.39
CA VAL A 16 28.58 -20.38 -50.34
C VAL A 16 29.92 -20.69 -51.00
N GLY A 17 30.97 -19.98 -50.59
CA GLY A 17 32.34 -20.23 -51.01
C GLY A 17 32.85 -21.55 -50.44
N ASP A 18 33.60 -22.30 -51.25
CA ASP A 18 34.22 -23.58 -50.88
C ASP A 18 35.76 -23.47 -50.76
N GLY A 19 36.31 -22.27 -50.95
CA GLY A 19 37.76 -22.02 -50.95
C GLY A 19 38.47 -22.43 -52.25
N ALA A 20 37.76 -22.93 -53.27
CA ALA A 20 38.36 -23.40 -54.52
C ALA A 20 37.70 -22.81 -55.78
N ARG A 21 36.38 -22.59 -55.76
CA ARG A 21 35.62 -22.00 -56.88
C ARG A 21 35.78 -20.49 -56.91
N ASP A 22 36.15 -19.97 -58.05
CA ASP A 22 36.32 -18.53 -58.32
C ASP A 22 35.16 -17.93 -59.12
N THR A 23 34.32 -18.76 -59.75
CA THR A 23 33.34 -18.35 -60.75
C THR A 23 31.90 -18.56 -60.25
N PHE A 24 31.09 -17.51 -60.27
CA PHE A 24 29.73 -17.49 -59.73
C PHE A 24 28.75 -16.86 -60.73
N PRO A 25 27.87 -17.66 -61.37
CA PRO A 25 26.93 -17.16 -62.37
C PRO A 25 25.71 -16.47 -61.73
N PHE A 26 25.10 -15.54 -62.47
CA PHE A 26 23.80 -14.97 -62.14
C PHE A 26 22.93 -14.90 -63.40
N ASP A 27 21.63 -15.01 -63.24
CA ASP A 27 20.64 -15.15 -64.33
C ASP A 27 19.66 -13.97 -64.41
N PHE A 28 19.83 -12.95 -63.56
CA PHE A 28 19.00 -11.76 -63.58
C PHE A 28 19.51 -10.70 -64.56
N ASP A 29 18.59 -9.98 -65.19
CA ASP A 29 18.90 -8.99 -66.22
C ASP A 29 19.54 -7.72 -65.61
N VAL A 30 20.62 -7.26 -66.25
CA VAL A 30 21.36 -6.01 -65.93
C VAL A 30 21.69 -5.25 -67.23
N PHE A 31 21.92 -3.95 -67.16
CA PHE A 31 22.17 -3.12 -68.35
C PHE A 31 23.65 -2.85 -68.60
N ASP A 32 24.47 -2.95 -67.54
CA ASP A 32 25.92 -2.79 -67.53
C ASP A 32 26.52 -3.52 -66.32
N ALA A 33 27.84 -3.76 -66.34
CA ALA A 33 28.54 -4.40 -65.21
C ALA A 33 28.42 -3.58 -63.92
N GLY A 34 28.33 -2.24 -64.02
CA GLY A 34 28.13 -1.35 -62.88
C GLY A 34 26.79 -1.54 -62.14
N ASP A 35 25.83 -2.25 -62.74
CA ASP A 35 24.52 -2.55 -62.14
C ASP A 35 24.55 -3.80 -61.24
N VAL A 36 25.70 -4.48 -61.14
CA VAL A 36 25.89 -5.66 -60.28
C VAL A 36 26.61 -5.26 -58.99
N ARG A 37 26.10 -5.69 -57.85
CA ARG A 37 26.73 -5.57 -56.54
C ARG A 37 27.11 -6.94 -56.01
N VAL A 38 28.31 -7.02 -55.45
CA VAL A 38 28.85 -8.22 -54.84
C VAL A 38 29.13 -7.92 -53.38
N ALA A 39 28.61 -8.75 -52.48
CA ALA A 39 28.89 -8.68 -51.05
C ALA A 39 29.44 -10.00 -50.54
N ILE A 40 30.48 -9.94 -49.72
CA ILE A 40 31.06 -11.10 -49.04
C ILE A 40 30.75 -10.95 -47.55
N ASN A 41 30.08 -11.95 -46.96
CA ASN A 41 29.64 -11.94 -45.56
C ASN A 41 28.88 -10.66 -45.18
N GLY A 42 28.06 -10.14 -46.10
CA GLY A 42 27.27 -8.93 -45.91
C GLY A 42 28.03 -7.61 -46.07
N THR A 43 29.32 -7.63 -46.44
CA THR A 43 30.10 -6.43 -46.77
C THR A 43 30.20 -6.28 -48.27
N GLU A 44 29.67 -5.18 -48.82
CA GLU A 44 29.81 -4.86 -50.26
C GLU A 44 31.28 -4.63 -50.62
N THR A 45 31.66 -5.07 -51.80
CA THR A 45 33.03 -4.94 -52.32
C THR A 45 32.97 -4.62 -53.81
N ASP A 46 33.81 -3.69 -54.26
CA ASP A 46 33.88 -3.26 -55.67
C ASP A 46 35.19 -3.71 -56.37
N THR A 47 36.03 -4.49 -55.68
CA THR A 47 37.35 -4.94 -56.16
C THR A 47 37.59 -6.42 -55.90
N GLY A 48 38.61 -7.02 -56.53
CA GLY A 48 38.97 -8.43 -56.32
C GLY A 48 38.10 -9.42 -57.11
N PHE A 49 37.32 -8.93 -58.07
CA PHE A 49 36.56 -9.74 -59.03
C PHE A 49 36.37 -9.00 -60.35
N HIS A 50 35.99 -9.75 -61.38
CA HIS A 50 35.59 -9.26 -62.70
C HIS A 50 34.18 -9.73 -63.02
N ILE A 51 33.41 -8.87 -63.68
CA ILE A 51 32.05 -9.19 -64.13
C ILE A 51 32.08 -9.35 -65.65
N ALA A 52 31.69 -10.52 -66.13
CA ALA A 52 31.46 -10.76 -67.55
C ALA A 52 29.96 -10.95 -67.78
N LEU A 53 29.35 -10.04 -68.53
CA LEU A 53 27.92 -10.13 -68.87
C LEU A 53 27.70 -11.08 -70.04
N THR A 54 26.57 -11.79 -70.00
CA THR A 54 26.11 -12.56 -71.17
C THR A 54 25.74 -11.57 -72.28
N PRO A 55 26.16 -11.80 -73.54
CA PRO A 55 25.75 -10.97 -74.67
C PRO A 55 24.24 -10.84 -74.77
N THR A 56 23.74 -9.64 -75.07
CA THR A 56 22.30 -9.31 -75.02
C THR A 56 21.42 -10.16 -75.94
N ASP A 57 22.02 -10.80 -76.96
CA ASP A 57 21.37 -11.70 -77.91
C ASP A 57 21.28 -13.16 -77.44
N GLN A 58 21.94 -13.51 -76.33
CA GLN A 58 22.00 -14.85 -75.74
C GLN A 58 21.19 -14.99 -74.43
N GLY A 59 20.49 -13.93 -74.02
CA GLY A 59 19.76 -13.84 -72.74
C GLY A 59 20.49 -12.97 -71.71
N GLY A 60 19.80 -12.55 -70.64
CA GLY A 60 20.42 -11.77 -69.57
C GLY A 60 21.23 -12.58 -68.58
N GLY A 61 21.80 -11.88 -67.60
CA GLY A 61 22.70 -12.45 -66.61
C GLY A 61 24.18 -12.29 -66.95
N GLY A 62 25.03 -13.07 -66.28
CA GLY A 62 26.47 -13.01 -66.43
C GLY A 62 27.17 -13.84 -65.37
N VAL A 63 28.45 -13.57 -65.19
CA VAL A 63 29.30 -14.28 -64.24
C VAL A 63 30.20 -13.32 -63.50
N VAL A 64 30.28 -13.50 -62.18
CA VAL A 64 31.27 -12.86 -61.31
C VAL A 64 32.43 -13.83 -61.14
N GLN A 65 33.62 -13.42 -61.54
CA GLN A 65 34.86 -14.19 -61.40
C GLN A 65 35.77 -13.50 -60.38
N PHE A 66 36.00 -14.11 -59.23
CA PHE A 66 36.91 -13.59 -58.21
C PHE A 66 38.38 -13.82 -58.60
N GLU A 67 39.24 -12.85 -58.28
CA GLU A 67 40.69 -12.98 -58.47
C GLU A 67 41.30 -14.03 -57.54
N ASN A 68 40.70 -14.22 -56.35
CA ASN A 68 41.03 -15.28 -55.40
C ASN A 68 39.74 -15.99 -54.96
N PRO A 69 39.70 -17.33 -54.95
CA PRO A 69 38.52 -18.07 -54.49
C PRO A 69 38.05 -17.61 -53.09
N PRO A 70 36.77 -17.25 -52.91
CA PRO A 70 36.24 -16.88 -51.60
C PRO A 70 36.42 -18.01 -50.59
N ALA A 71 36.80 -17.66 -49.36
CA ALA A 71 37.11 -18.62 -48.30
C ALA A 71 35.94 -19.59 -48.05
N ASN A 72 36.27 -20.82 -47.65
CA ASN A 72 35.26 -21.83 -47.33
C ASN A 72 34.31 -21.32 -46.24
N GLY A 73 33.00 -21.39 -46.50
CA GLY A 73 31.94 -20.93 -45.61
C GLY A 73 31.60 -19.43 -45.73
N SER A 74 32.31 -18.67 -46.58
CA SER A 74 31.90 -17.29 -46.86
C SER A 74 30.59 -17.24 -47.65
N THR A 75 29.70 -16.31 -47.31
CA THR A 75 28.46 -16.07 -48.04
C THR A 75 28.70 -15.00 -49.08
N ILE A 76 28.50 -15.33 -50.34
CA ILE A 76 28.64 -14.43 -51.49
C ILE A 76 27.24 -14.06 -51.94
N SER A 77 26.91 -12.78 -51.93
CA SER A 77 25.64 -12.26 -52.44
C SER A 77 25.91 -11.46 -53.70
N ILE A 78 25.25 -11.81 -54.80
CA ILE A 78 25.31 -11.09 -56.07
C ILE A 78 23.91 -10.54 -56.32
N ALA A 79 23.78 -9.22 -56.40
CA ALA A 79 22.50 -8.54 -56.53
C ALA A 79 22.53 -7.47 -57.61
N ARG A 80 21.37 -7.16 -58.17
CA ARG A 80 21.18 -6.00 -59.04
C ARG A 80 20.98 -4.74 -58.21
N GLN A 81 21.68 -3.68 -58.59
CA GLN A 81 21.46 -2.32 -58.12
C GLN A 81 21.51 -1.35 -59.29
N LEU A 82 20.33 -0.96 -59.78
CA LEU A 82 20.21 -0.01 -60.88
C LEU A 82 20.39 1.43 -60.42
N TYR A 83 21.20 2.19 -61.15
CA TYR A 83 21.24 3.64 -61.04
C TYR A 83 20.27 4.27 -62.04
N LEU A 84 19.53 5.28 -61.61
CA LEU A 84 18.67 6.03 -62.50
C LEU A 84 19.51 6.78 -63.54
N ARG A 85 19.47 6.30 -64.79
CA ARG A 85 20.17 6.87 -65.94
C ARG A 85 19.34 6.72 -67.20
N ARG A 86 19.69 7.45 -68.25
CA ARG A 86 19.14 7.22 -69.60
C ARG A 86 20.12 6.33 -70.37
N LEU A 87 19.63 5.30 -71.04
CA LEU A 87 20.49 4.45 -71.87
C LEU A 87 20.55 4.97 -73.31
N SER A 88 19.46 5.60 -73.78
CA SER A 88 19.34 6.07 -75.15
C SER A 88 19.26 7.60 -75.27
N SER A 89 19.99 8.16 -76.24
CA SER A 89 19.86 9.55 -76.69
C SER A 89 18.94 9.62 -77.91
N PHE A 90 17.80 10.29 -77.79
CA PHE A 90 16.87 10.51 -78.90
C PHE A 90 17.17 11.86 -79.55
N ASP A 91 17.43 11.87 -80.87
CA ASP A 91 17.54 13.09 -81.66
C ASP A 91 16.15 13.56 -82.14
N ALA A 92 15.93 14.88 -82.15
CA ALA A 92 14.65 15.51 -82.46
C ALA A 92 14.15 15.23 -83.89
N MET A 93 15.05 14.87 -84.81
CA MET A 93 14.74 14.65 -86.23
C MET A 93 14.62 13.16 -86.61
N SER A 94 14.74 12.24 -85.64
CA SER A 94 14.72 10.80 -85.88
C SER A 94 13.57 10.12 -85.13
N ILE A 95 12.96 9.11 -85.74
CA ILE A 95 12.00 8.25 -85.05
C ILE A 95 12.80 7.34 -84.10
N PRO A 96 12.50 7.31 -82.79
CA PRO A 96 13.14 6.40 -81.85
C PRO A 96 13.04 4.97 -82.35
N ARG A 97 14.15 4.24 -82.34
CA ARG A 97 14.10 2.81 -82.64
C ARG A 97 13.33 2.11 -81.52
N GLY A 98 12.45 1.18 -81.88
CA GLY A 98 11.61 0.48 -80.90
C GLY A 98 12.42 -0.30 -79.87
N ASP A 99 13.57 -0.87 -80.26
CA ASP A 99 14.50 -1.56 -79.36
C ASP A 99 15.12 -0.62 -78.31
N ALA A 100 15.48 0.59 -78.69
CA ALA A 100 16.01 1.61 -77.79
C ALA A 100 14.93 2.11 -76.81
N LEU A 101 13.68 2.23 -77.26
CA LEU A 101 12.55 2.62 -76.42
C LEU A 101 12.20 1.53 -75.40
N GLU A 102 12.08 0.27 -75.85
CA GLU A 102 11.82 -0.87 -74.96
C GLU A 102 12.91 -0.97 -73.88
N ARG A 103 14.18 -0.84 -74.26
CA ARG A 103 15.30 -0.91 -73.31
C ARG A 103 15.28 0.20 -72.25
N ASP A 104 14.87 1.42 -72.62
CA ASP A 104 14.71 2.53 -71.65
C ASP A 104 13.50 2.29 -70.71
N LEU A 105 12.37 1.78 -71.24
CA LEU A 105 11.16 1.45 -70.45
C LEU A 105 11.42 0.28 -69.48
N ASP A 106 12.18 -0.69 -69.94
CA ASP A 106 12.64 -1.84 -69.18
C ASP A 106 13.52 -1.42 -68.00
N LEU A 107 14.46 -0.49 -68.21
CA LEU A 107 15.27 0.08 -67.14
C LEU A 107 14.41 0.77 -66.08
N MET A 108 13.43 1.57 -66.50
CA MET A 108 12.50 2.23 -65.56
C MET A 108 11.70 1.21 -64.75
N THR A 109 11.19 0.17 -65.40
CA THR A 109 10.40 -0.89 -64.75
C THR A 109 11.25 -1.68 -63.75
N ALA A 110 12.47 -2.05 -64.13
CA ALA A 110 13.39 -2.77 -63.25
C ALA A 110 13.86 -1.89 -62.07
N ALA A 111 14.12 -0.59 -62.31
CA ALA A 111 14.48 0.36 -61.25
C ALA A 111 13.34 0.55 -60.24
N LEU A 112 12.09 0.61 -60.71
CA LEU A 112 10.91 0.65 -59.83
C LEU A 112 10.79 -0.62 -58.98
N GLY A 113 11.03 -1.80 -59.56
CA GLY A 113 11.05 -3.06 -58.82
C GLY A 113 12.17 -3.13 -57.77
N ASP A 114 13.33 -2.52 -58.05
CA ASP A 114 14.44 -2.42 -57.09
C ASP A 114 14.09 -1.45 -55.94
N VAL A 115 13.39 -0.35 -56.23
CA VAL A 115 12.85 0.56 -55.20
C VAL A 115 11.80 -0.15 -54.34
N ASP A 116 10.87 -0.90 -54.92
CA ASP A 116 9.86 -1.67 -54.16
C ASP A 116 10.51 -2.66 -53.19
N ARG A 117 11.56 -3.37 -53.66
CA ARG A 117 12.35 -4.27 -52.81
C ARG A 117 13.06 -3.54 -51.68
N ALA A 118 13.67 -2.39 -51.97
CA ALA A 118 14.33 -1.57 -50.95
C ALA A 118 13.33 -1.07 -49.89
N LEU A 119 12.13 -0.65 -50.33
CA LEU A 119 11.05 -0.22 -49.44
C LEU A 119 10.47 -1.37 -48.60
N SER A 120 10.52 -2.62 -49.08
CA SER A 120 10.09 -3.79 -48.30
C SER A 120 10.92 -4.03 -47.04
N GLY A 121 12.18 -3.58 -47.00
CA GLY A 121 13.07 -3.67 -45.84
C GLY A 121 13.07 -2.43 -44.94
N ALA A 122 12.33 -1.39 -45.34
CA ALA A 122 12.30 -0.12 -44.62
C ALA A 122 11.24 -0.12 -43.50
N LEU A 123 11.49 0.68 -42.45
CA LEU A 123 10.48 0.97 -41.44
C LEU A 123 9.37 1.81 -42.09
N ARG A 124 8.12 1.33 -42.02
CA ARG A 124 6.94 2.02 -42.56
C ARG A 124 5.83 2.11 -41.53
N PHE A 125 5.02 3.14 -41.63
CA PHE A 125 3.79 3.25 -40.87
C PHE A 125 2.72 2.26 -41.36
N GLY A 126 1.82 1.89 -40.45
CA GLY A 126 0.58 1.20 -40.81
C GLY A 126 -0.35 2.09 -41.63
N ALA A 127 -1.31 1.48 -42.33
CA ALA A 127 -2.26 2.18 -43.19
C ALA A 127 -3.23 3.09 -42.43
N ASP A 128 -3.31 2.93 -41.11
CA ASP A 128 -4.18 3.64 -40.17
C ASP A 128 -3.50 4.86 -39.51
N GLN A 129 -2.26 5.17 -39.87
CA GLN A 129 -1.57 6.32 -39.27
C GLN A 129 -2.10 7.66 -39.78
N GLY A 130 -2.42 8.54 -38.83
CA GLY A 130 -2.98 9.86 -39.10
C GLY A 130 -1.98 10.82 -39.74
N GLU A 131 -2.50 11.91 -40.31
CA GLU A 131 -1.67 12.98 -40.87
C GLU A 131 -0.74 13.58 -39.80
N GLY A 132 0.56 13.69 -40.11
CA GLY A 132 1.56 14.31 -39.24
C GLY A 132 2.54 13.35 -38.55
N ALA A 133 2.40 12.04 -38.71
CA ALA A 133 3.38 11.06 -38.22
C ALA A 133 4.63 11.01 -39.15
N SER A 134 5.84 11.03 -38.58
CA SER A 134 7.11 10.96 -39.31
C SER A 134 7.93 9.72 -38.94
N ALA A 135 8.36 8.96 -39.96
CA ALA A 135 9.24 7.81 -39.82
C ALA A 135 10.73 8.20 -39.91
N GLU A 136 11.02 9.50 -39.91
CA GLU A 136 12.39 10.01 -39.90
C GLU A 136 13.12 9.54 -38.64
N LEU A 137 14.29 8.92 -38.84
CA LEU A 137 15.13 8.48 -37.73
C LEU A 137 15.78 9.69 -37.04
N PRO A 138 15.79 9.74 -35.71
CA PRO A 138 16.50 10.77 -34.98
C PRO A 138 18.02 10.64 -35.22
N VAL A 139 18.76 11.74 -35.00
CA VAL A 139 20.23 11.73 -35.09
C VAL A 139 20.79 10.58 -34.25
N ILE A 140 21.62 9.75 -34.87
CA ILE A 140 22.16 8.53 -34.28
C ILE A 140 22.99 8.88 -33.04
N LYS A 141 22.61 8.31 -31.89
CA LYS A 141 23.38 8.40 -30.64
C LYS A 141 23.79 6.99 -30.20
N PRO A 142 25.10 6.71 -30.06
CA PRO A 142 25.57 5.39 -29.64
C PRO A 142 24.94 4.94 -28.32
N GLY A 143 24.57 3.66 -28.24
CA GLY A 143 24.08 3.03 -27.00
C GLY A 143 22.66 3.38 -26.59
N ARG A 144 21.87 4.08 -27.42
CA ARG A 144 20.46 4.42 -27.13
C ARG A 144 19.48 3.58 -27.94
N ALA A 145 18.36 3.23 -27.31
CA ALA A 145 17.23 2.59 -27.98
C ALA A 145 16.45 3.60 -28.84
N LEU A 146 15.75 3.11 -29.87
CA LEU A 146 14.72 3.89 -30.58
C LEU A 146 13.38 3.72 -29.87
N ILE A 147 12.68 4.82 -29.62
CA ILE A 147 11.35 4.84 -28.98
C ILE A 147 10.41 5.77 -29.75
N TRP A 148 9.10 5.66 -29.49
CA TRP A 148 8.16 6.70 -29.87
C TRP A 148 8.39 7.96 -29.03
N ASN A 149 8.34 9.12 -29.67
CA ASN A 149 8.39 10.40 -28.98
C ASN A 149 7.13 10.57 -28.09
N ALA A 150 7.20 11.47 -27.10
CA ALA A 150 6.09 11.68 -26.16
C ALA A 150 4.80 12.18 -26.83
N ALA A 151 4.90 12.79 -28.01
CA ALA A 151 3.75 13.26 -28.79
C ALA A 151 3.09 12.15 -29.62
N GLY A 152 3.70 10.96 -29.73
CA GLY A 152 3.24 9.87 -30.59
C GLY A 152 3.36 10.14 -32.09
N THR A 153 4.05 11.21 -32.50
CA THR A 153 4.11 11.68 -33.90
C THR A 153 5.39 11.24 -34.63
N GLY A 154 6.30 10.54 -33.97
CA GLY A 154 7.54 10.09 -34.59
C GLY A 154 8.49 9.40 -33.62
N LEU A 155 9.71 9.15 -34.09
CA LEU A 155 10.74 8.42 -33.34
C LEU A 155 11.69 9.35 -32.58
N ALA A 156 12.22 8.87 -31.46
CA ALA A 156 13.19 9.57 -30.63
C ALA A 156 14.23 8.60 -30.04
N ASN A 157 15.37 9.15 -29.62
CA ASN A 157 16.38 8.41 -28.88
C ASN A 157 15.91 8.22 -27.42
N GLY A 158 15.78 6.97 -27.02
CA GLY A 158 15.31 6.55 -25.70
C GLY A 158 16.44 6.32 -24.68
N PRO A 159 16.14 5.53 -23.63
CA PRO A 159 17.11 5.21 -22.59
C PRO A 159 18.30 4.43 -23.14
N THR A 160 19.41 4.51 -22.40
CA THR A 160 20.59 3.69 -22.66
C THR A 160 20.40 2.27 -22.11
N ALA A 161 21.26 1.33 -22.53
CA ALA A 161 21.27 -0.01 -21.96
C ALA A 161 21.50 0.01 -20.43
N ASP A 162 22.30 0.95 -19.94
CA ASP A 162 22.56 1.13 -18.50
C ASP A 162 21.30 1.61 -17.76
N ASP A 163 20.56 2.57 -18.33
CA ASP A 163 19.31 3.06 -17.74
C ASP A 163 18.27 1.92 -17.61
N ILE A 164 18.19 1.06 -18.64
CA ILE A 164 17.31 -0.11 -18.65
C ILE A 164 17.76 -1.14 -17.61
N ALA A 165 19.07 -1.39 -17.49
CA ALA A 165 19.63 -2.31 -16.49
C ALA A 165 19.37 -1.81 -15.06
N VAL A 166 19.52 -0.51 -14.81
CA VAL A 166 19.21 0.11 -13.52
C VAL A 166 17.72 -0.05 -13.20
N ALA A 167 16.83 0.19 -14.16
CA ALA A 167 15.39 0.01 -13.96
C ALA A 167 15.04 -1.45 -13.61
N SER A 168 15.62 -2.42 -14.32
CA SER A 168 15.45 -3.85 -14.02
C SER A 168 15.97 -4.23 -12.63
N HIS A 169 17.11 -3.68 -12.21
CA HIS A 169 17.65 -3.90 -10.88
C HIS A 169 16.75 -3.28 -9.81
N LYS A 170 16.23 -2.07 -10.02
CA LYS A 170 15.27 -1.43 -9.10
C LYS A 170 13.98 -2.22 -8.95
N ALA A 171 13.46 -2.78 -10.03
CA ALA A 171 12.30 -3.68 -9.99
C ALA A 171 12.58 -4.92 -9.14
N SER A 172 13.77 -5.52 -9.30
CA SER A 172 14.20 -6.69 -8.49
C SER A 172 14.31 -6.33 -7.01
N GLN A 173 14.91 -5.17 -6.67
CA GLN A 173 14.99 -4.69 -5.29
C GLN A 173 13.62 -4.42 -4.67
N ALA A 174 12.67 -3.89 -5.45
CA ALA A 174 11.30 -3.66 -5.00
C ALA A 174 10.57 -4.98 -4.72
N GLN A 175 10.75 -5.99 -5.57
CA GLN A 175 10.21 -7.33 -5.34
C GLN A 175 10.82 -7.99 -4.09
N ASP A 176 12.14 -7.87 -3.89
CA ASP A 176 12.81 -8.38 -2.69
C ASP A 176 12.29 -7.68 -1.42
N ALA A 177 12.04 -6.37 -1.48
CA ALA A 177 11.47 -5.62 -0.37
C ALA A 177 10.03 -6.08 -0.05
N ALA A 178 9.20 -6.32 -1.07
CA ALA A 178 7.86 -6.87 -0.90
C ALA A 178 7.89 -8.27 -0.25
N ASN A 179 8.73 -9.17 -0.77
CA ASN A 179 8.90 -10.52 -0.20
C ASN A 179 9.38 -10.47 1.26
N ARG A 180 10.27 -9.54 1.62
CA ARG A 180 10.71 -9.36 3.02
C ARG A 180 9.60 -8.84 3.93
N ALA A 181 8.71 -7.99 3.41
CA ALA A 181 7.55 -7.48 4.15
C ALA A 181 6.56 -8.61 4.42
N GLU A 182 6.20 -9.42 3.41
CA GLU A 182 5.35 -10.60 3.58
C GLU A 182 5.97 -11.62 4.57
N ALA A 183 7.28 -11.85 4.48
CA ALA A 183 7.98 -12.70 5.44
C ALA A 183 8.05 -12.10 6.85
N ALA A 184 8.00 -10.78 7.01
CA ALA A 184 7.91 -10.13 8.31
C ALA A 184 6.49 -10.22 8.89
N GLU A 185 5.45 -10.11 8.05
CA GLU A 185 4.06 -10.32 8.42
C GLU A 185 3.83 -11.76 8.89
N SER A 186 4.24 -12.76 8.10
CA SER A 186 4.17 -14.18 8.48
C SER A 186 4.94 -14.48 9.77
N ARG A 187 6.11 -13.86 9.97
CA ARG A 187 6.86 -13.96 11.24
C ARG A 187 6.11 -13.31 12.40
N SER A 188 5.41 -12.21 12.17
CA SER A 188 4.61 -11.52 13.19
C SER A 188 3.38 -12.35 13.58
N GLU A 189 2.70 -12.96 12.61
CA GLU A 189 1.61 -13.90 12.87
C GLU A 189 2.08 -15.15 13.62
N THR A 190 3.22 -15.71 13.22
CA THR A 190 3.83 -16.85 13.91
C THR A 190 4.27 -16.47 15.33
N ALA A 191 4.82 -15.28 15.52
CA ALA A 191 5.20 -14.75 16.83
C ALA A 191 3.96 -14.51 17.71
N ARG A 192 2.87 -13.98 17.15
CA ARG A 192 1.56 -13.86 17.83
C ARG A 192 1.04 -15.22 18.25
N ALA A 193 0.97 -16.19 17.34
CA ALA A 193 0.51 -17.54 17.64
C ALA A 193 1.43 -18.29 18.62
N SER A 194 2.73 -17.99 18.62
CA SER A 194 3.70 -18.52 19.58
C SER A 194 3.61 -17.81 20.93
N PHE A 195 3.28 -16.52 20.96
CA PHE A 195 2.99 -15.78 22.18
C PHE A 195 1.70 -16.30 22.82
N GLU A 196 0.62 -16.45 22.04
CA GLU A 196 -0.63 -17.09 22.46
C GLU A 196 -0.42 -18.54 22.95
N ARG A 197 0.44 -19.31 22.28
CA ARG A 197 0.83 -20.65 22.76
C ARG A 197 1.75 -20.62 23.97
N SER A 198 2.64 -19.63 24.09
CA SER A 198 3.56 -19.48 25.22
C SER A 198 2.84 -18.93 26.45
N THR A 199 1.81 -18.11 26.30
CA THR A 199 0.92 -17.75 27.41
C THR A 199 0.05 -18.94 27.79
N ALA A 200 -0.37 -19.77 26.83
CA ALA A 200 -1.03 -21.04 27.10
C ALA A 200 -0.10 -22.14 27.67
N SER A 201 1.21 -22.14 27.35
CA SER A 201 2.20 -23.17 27.74
C SER A 201 3.11 -22.77 28.90
N ALA A 202 3.28 -21.48 29.20
CA ALA A 202 3.84 -21.01 30.48
C ALA A 202 2.91 -21.35 31.65
N MET A 203 1.67 -21.75 31.36
CA MET A 203 0.74 -22.35 32.32
C MET A 203 0.93 -23.88 32.46
N LEU A 204 1.89 -24.50 31.75
CA LEU A 204 1.98 -25.95 31.67
C LEU A 204 3.41 -26.50 31.45
N ASP A 205 4.41 -26.08 32.26
CA ASP A 205 5.63 -26.88 32.45
C ASP A 205 6.36 -26.54 33.77
N LEU A 206 5.93 -27.15 34.88
CA LEU A 206 6.70 -27.26 36.13
C LEU A 206 6.58 -28.70 36.66
N ASP A 207 7.61 -29.51 36.39
CA ASP A 207 7.78 -30.94 36.75
C ASP A 207 7.74 -31.22 38.28
N PHE A 208 6.51 -31.40 38.80
CA PHE A 208 5.93 -32.53 39.54
C PHE A 208 6.76 -33.58 40.35
N ARG A 209 7.78 -33.25 41.15
CA ARG A 209 8.40 -34.28 42.03
C ARG A 209 8.63 -34.00 43.53
N SER A 210 7.91 -33.07 44.14
CA SER A 210 7.74 -33.09 45.60
C SER A 210 6.38 -32.55 46.00
N GLY A 211 5.48 -33.46 46.39
CA GLY A 211 4.18 -33.10 46.93
C GLY A 211 4.34 -32.37 48.26
N ASP A 212 3.81 -31.15 48.33
CA ASP A 212 2.99 -30.64 49.45
C ASP A 212 2.63 -29.13 49.38
N VAL A 213 2.89 -28.39 48.29
CA VAL A 213 2.77 -26.90 48.34
C VAL A 213 1.94 -26.25 47.23
N LEU A 214 1.21 -26.99 46.39
CA LEU A 214 0.34 -26.37 45.37
C LEU A 214 -1.10 -26.88 45.43
N THR A 215 -1.85 -26.33 46.37
CA THR A 215 -3.30 -26.11 46.21
C THR A 215 -3.55 -24.97 45.22
N TRP A 216 -3.07 -25.14 43.98
CA TRP A 216 -3.73 -24.50 42.85
C TRP A 216 -4.95 -25.35 42.55
N GLU A 217 -6.05 -24.98 43.20
CA GLU A 217 -7.37 -25.53 42.93
C GLU A 217 -7.66 -25.26 41.45
N ASP A 218 -7.69 -26.33 40.67
CA ASP A 218 -8.33 -26.39 39.35
C ASP A 218 -9.64 -25.59 39.40
N GLU A 219 -9.84 -24.62 38.50
CA GLU A 219 -11.06 -23.81 38.44
C GLU A 219 -12.33 -24.68 38.33
N ARG A 220 -12.19 -25.95 37.89
CA ARG A 220 -13.27 -26.95 37.87
C ARG A 220 -13.65 -27.52 39.24
N ARG A 221 -12.88 -27.24 40.29
CA ARG A 221 -13.10 -27.70 41.68
C ARG A 221 -13.41 -26.58 42.67
N MET A 222 -13.40 -25.32 42.24
CA MET A 222 -13.77 -24.20 43.12
C MET A 222 -15.26 -24.26 43.45
N PRO A 223 -15.68 -24.12 44.73
CA PRO A 223 -17.09 -24.02 45.07
C PRO A 223 -17.68 -22.77 44.41
N VAL A 224 -18.64 -22.97 43.50
CA VAL A 224 -19.31 -21.89 42.79
C VAL A 224 -20.54 -21.45 43.56
N ILE A 225 -20.64 -20.14 43.80
CA ILE A 225 -21.77 -19.49 44.45
C ILE A 225 -22.42 -18.58 43.42
N ASP A 226 -23.69 -18.85 43.08
CA ASP A 226 -24.50 -17.91 42.29
C ASP A 226 -25.27 -16.99 43.24
N ALA A 227 -25.05 -15.68 43.13
CA ALA A 227 -25.58 -14.64 44.00
C ALA A 227 -26.37 -13.59 43.17
N PRO A 228 -27.61 -13.91 42.76
CA PRO A 228 -28.47 -13.00 42.01
C PRO A 228 -29.11 -11.89 42.85
N VAL A 229 -28.92 -11.92 44.18
CA VAL A 229 -29.37 -10.89 45.13
C VAL A 229 -28.22 -10.56 46.07
N SER A 230 -28.27 -9.37 46.68
CA SER A 230 -27.22 -8.91 47.59
C SER A 230 -26.96 -9.90 48.72
N ARG A 231 -25.68 -10.17 49.02
CA ARG A 231 -25.25 -11.25 49.90
C ARG A 231 -24.05 -10.84 50.74
N ILE A 232 -24.01 -11.33 51.99
CA ILE A 232 -22.83 -11.23 52.86
C ILE A 232 -22.03 -12.53 52.77
N MET A 233 -20.72 -12.43 52.60
CA MET A 233 -19.82 -13.60 52.52
C MET A 233 -19.40 -14.12 53.90
N ASP A 234 -19.32 -15.45 54.05
CA ASP A 234 -18.74 -16.11 55.22
C ASP A 234 -17.27 -16.46 54.96
N ILE A 235 -16.43 -16.33 56.00
CA ILE A 235 -15.01 -16.69 55.93
C ILE A 235 -14.76 -18.17 55.60
N ARG A 236 -15.73 -19.05 55.91
CA ARG A 236 -15.67 -20.49 55.58
C ARG A 236 -15.80 -20.75 54.09
N GLU A 237 -16.28 -19.77 53.33
CA GLU A 237 -16.46 -19.82 51.88
C GLU A 237 -15.20 -19.33 51.13
N THR A 238 -14.08 -19.19 51.84
CA THR A 238 -12.80 -18.81 51.22
C THR A 238 -12.43 -19.77 50.09
N GLY A 239 -11.92 -19.23 48.98
CA GLY A 239 -11.64 -19.99 47.76
C GLY A 239 -12.86 -20.19 46.84
N SER A 240 -14.03 -19.68 47.21
CA SER A 240 -15.21 -19.75 46.33
C SER A 240 -15.12 -18.81 45.13
N LEU A 241 -15.75 -19.24 44.03
CA LEU A 241 -16.05 -18.45 42.86
C LEU A 241 -17.48 -17.91 42.98
N VAL A 242 -17.63 -16.60 43.16
CA VAL A 242 -18.90 -15.91 43.35
C VAL A 242 -19.33 -15.24 42.05
N ARG A 243 -20.45 -15.67 41.49
CA ARG A 243 -21.12 -14.99 40.38
C ARG A 243 -22.13 -13.99 40.95
N LEU A 244 -21.94 -12.71 40.64
CA LEU A 244 -22.93 -11.67 40.91
C LEU A 244 -23.75 -11.39 39.66
N SER A 245 -25.04 -11.11 39.82
CA SER A 245 -25.92 -10.74 38.71
C SER A 245 -27.06 -9.86 39.21
N SER A 246 -27.81 -9.26 38.28
CA SER A 246 -29.04 -8.53 38.54
C SER A 246 -28.89 -7.35 39.49
N GLY A 247 -27.74 -6.66 39.42
CA GLY A 247 -27.43 -5.52 40.28
C GLY A 247 -27.15 -5.87 41.74
N ALA A 248 -26.83 -7.13 42.05
CA ALA A 248 -26.53 -7.56 43.41
C ALA A 248 -25.29 -6.86 44.00
N GLN A 249 -25.32 -6.65 45.32
CA GLN A 249 -24.17 -6.18 46.09
C GLN A 249 -23.60 -7.30 46.97
N LEU A 250 -22.30 -7.55 46.88
CA LEU A 250 -21.58 -8.48 47.75
C LEU A 250 -20.96 -7.73 48.92
N THR A 251 -21.22 -8.16 50.14
CA THR A 251 -20.62 -7.58 51.35
C THR A 251 -19.58 -8.54 51.93
N LEU A 252 -18.32 -8.11 51.93
CA LEU A 252 -17.19 -8.82 52.51
C LEU A 252 -17.21 -8.72 54.05
N PRO A 253 -16.79 -9.77 54.76
CA PRO A 253 -16.69 -9.73 56.21
C PRO A 253 -15.63 -8.73 56.65
N VAL A 254 -15.77 -8.19 57.87
CA VAL A 254 -14.82 -7.22 58.47
C VAL A 254 -13.38 -7.74 58.41
N ALA A 255 -12.42 -6.96 57.94
CA ALA A 255 -11.02 -7.41 57.93
C ALA A 255 -10.48 -7.56 59.37
N SER A 256 -9.78 -8.66 59.66
CA SER A 256 -9.16 -8.91 60.97
C SER A 256 -8.01 -9.91 60.86
N LEU A 257 -7.07 -9.93 61.82
CA LEU A 257 -5.87 -10.78 61.76
C LEU A 257 -6.20 -12.27 61.57
N ALA A 258 -7.30 -12.74 62.16
CA ALA A 258 -7.78 -14.13 62.01
C ALA A 258 -8.27 -14.46 60.59
N ARG A 259 -8.44 -13.46 59.74
CA ARG A 259 -8.92 -13.55 58.36
C ARG A 259 -7.82 -13.27 57.33
N ASN A 260 -6.56 -13.16 57.78
CA ASN A 260 -5.43 -13.07 56.87
C ASN A 260 -5.39 -14.29 55.94
N GLY A 261 -5.35 -14.07 54.63
CA GLY A 261 -5.37 -15.11 53.60
C GLY A 261 -6.76 -15.56 53.15
N VAL A 262 -7.85 -15.02 53.72
CA VAL A 262 -9.20 -15.26 53.18
C VAL A 262 -9.26 -14.66 51.77
N ARG A 263 -9.73 -15.47 50.81
CA ARG A 263 -9.84 -15.10 49.40
C ARG A 263 -11.22 -15.38 48.84
N PHE A 264 -11.73 -14.50 47.98
CA PHE A 264 -12.92 -14.75 47.18
C PHE A 264 -12.66 -14.31 45.75
N ARG A 265 -13.14 -15.08 44.80
CA ARG A 265 -13.06 -14.73 43.38
C ARG A 265 -14.45 -14.31 42.94
N VAL A 266 -14.61 -13.06 42.53
CA VAL A 266 -15.93 -12.50 42.21
C VAL A 266 -15.97 -12.11 40.75
N PHE A 267 -17.05 -12.44 40.06
CA PHE A 267 -17.26 -11.98 38.69
C PHE A 267 -18.69 -11.54 38.41
N ASN A 268 -18.84 -10.60 37.47
CA ASN A 268 -20.13 -10.15 36.97
C ASN A 268 -20.66 -11.13 35.90
N GLY A 269 -21.79 -11.76 36.21
CA GLY A 269 -22.39 -12.84 35.45
C GLY A 269 -23.33 -12.44 34.32
N ASP A 270 -23.85 -11.21 34.31
CA ASP A 270 -24.92 -10.79 33.39
C ASP A 270 -24.74 -9.39 32.77
N GLY A 271 -23.73 -8.64 33.21
CA GLY A 271 -23.40 -7.31 32.69
C GLY A 271 -24.23 -6.17 33.28
N THR A 272 -25.11 -6.46 34.24
CA THR A 272 -25.66 -5.41 35.11
C THR A 272 -24.59 -4.98 36.10
N MET A 273 -24.46 -3.68 36.39
CA MET A 273 -23.44 -3.21 37.34
C MET A 273 -23.68 -3.85 38.72
N VAL A 274 -22.68 -4.56 39.24
CA VAL A 274 -22.71 -5.21 40.56
C VAL A 274 -21.60 -4.65 41.44
N ASP A 275 -21.85 -4.57 42.74
CA ASP A 275 -20.97 -3.87 43.68
C ASP A 275 -20.38 -4.82 44.72
N ILE A 276 -19.16 -4.54 45.16
CA ILE A 276 -18.52 -5.20 46.29
C ILE A 276 -18.26 -4.17 47.38
N THR A 277 -18.70 -4.44 48.60
CA THR A 277 -18.51 -3.58 49.78
C THR A 277 -17.94 -4.37 50.94
N THR A 278 -17.59 -3.70 52.03
CA THR A 278 -17.20 -4.37 53.27
C THR A 278 -18.21 -4.07 54.39
N ALA A 279 -18.45 -5.04 55.27
CA ALA A 279 -19.44 -4.92 56.35
C ALA A 279 -19.14 -3.80 57.36
N ALA A 280 -17.91 -3.28 57.39
CA ALA A 280 -17.48 -2.19 58.27
C ALA A 280 -17.33 -0.84 57.55
N GLY A 281 -17.65 -0.76 56.25
CA GLY A 281 -17.36 0.43 55.44
C GLY A 281 -15.86 0.69 55.25
N ASN A 282 -15.01 -0.30 55.54
CA ASN A 282 -13.58 -0.25 55.23
C ASN A 282 -13.38 -0.15 53.72
N VAL A 283 -12.34 0.56 53.32
CA VAL A 283 -11.94 0.70 51.92
C VAL A 283 -11.35 -0.61 51.37
N ILE A 284 -11.65 -0.87 50.10
CA ILE A 284 -11.05 -1.93 49.29
C ILE A 284 -9.93 -1.29 48.49
N ARG A 285 -8.73 -1.86 48.54
CA ARG A 285 -7.55 -1.36 47.84
C ARG A 285 -7.32 -2.13 46.52
N PRO A 286 -7.44 -1.50 45.36
CA PRO A 286 -7.06 -2.12 44.10
C PRO A 286 -5.52 -2.33 44.02
N THR A 287 -5.07 -3.48 43.50
CA THR A 287 -3.63 -3.75 43.27
C THR A 287 -3.12 -3.13 41.96
N ASN A 288 -4.02 -2.78 41.04
CA ASN A 288 -3.73 -2.14 39.76
C ASN A 288 -3.42 -0.62 39.87
N GLY A 289 -3.33 -0.08 41.10
CA GLY A 289 -3.10 1.34 41.35
C GLY A 289 -4.36 2.21 41.25
N GLY A 290 -5.56 1.62 41.18
CA GLY A 290 -6.82 2.33 41.32
C GLY A 290 -7.01 2.98 42.70
N VAL A 291 -7.96 3.91 42.78
CA VAL A 291 -8.28 4.64 44.02
C VAL A 291 -8.92 3.69 45.04
N GLU A 292 -8.54 3.84 46.32
CA GLU A 292 -9.19 3.11 47.41
C GLU A 292 -10.63 3.59 47.57
N ALA A 293 -11.59 2.66 47.59
CA ALA A 293 -13.01 2.99 47.63
C ALA A 293 -13.77 2.08 48.62
N THR A 294 -14.85 2.60 49.21
CA THR A 294 -15.75 1.83 50.07
C THR A 294 -16.65 0.87 49.29
N VAL A 295 -16.81 1.14 47.99
CA VAL A 295 -17.53 0.32 47.01
C VAL A 295 -16.58 0.04 45.85
N TYR A 296 -16.42 -1.23 45.50
CA TYR A 296 -15.66 -1.68 44.34
C TYR A 296 -16.64 -2.22 43.29
N PRO A 297 -16.90 -1.50 42.19
CA PRO A 297 -17.85 -1.90 41.18
C PRO A 297 -17.24 -2.92 40.19
N LEU A 298 -18.07 -3.85 39.70
CA LEU A 298 -17.79 -4.72 38.55
C LEU A 298 -18.86 -4.45 37.48
N PRO A 299 -18.65 -3.48 36.59
CA PRO A 299 -19.72 -2.99 35.74
C PRO A 299 -20.05 -3.84 34.52
N THR A 300 -19.07 -4.54 33.95
CA THR A 300 -19.24 -5.23 32.67
C THR A 300 -19.29 -6.74 32.84
N ARG A 301 -19.97 -7.41 31.91
CA ARG A 301 -20.09 -8.87 31.93
C ARG A 301 -18.72 -9.51 31.79
N GLY A 302 -18.39 -10.40 32.71
CA GLY A 302 -17.10 -11.08 32.74
C GLY A 302 -15.99 -10.30 33.44
N ASP A 303 -16.28 -9.11 33.98
CA ASP A 303 -15.36 -8.48 34.94
C ASP A 303 -15.19 -9.38 36.15
N MET A 304 -13.95 -9.53 36.60
CA MET A 304 -13.53 -10.56 37.52
C MET A 304 -12.34 -10.10 38.36
N VAL A 305 -12.49 -10.25 39.66
CA VAL A 305 -11.54 -9.76 40.67
C VAL A 305 -11.31 -10.82 41.75
N ASP A 306 -10.06 -11.00 42.15
CA ASP A 306 -9.70 -11.74 43.36
C ASP A 306 -9.63 -10.77 44.54
N LEU A 307 -10.46 -11.02 45.55
CA LEU A 307 -10.51 -10.27 46.79
C LEU A 307 -9.70 -11.01 47.85
N VAL A 308 -8.68 -10.38 48.42
CA VAL A 308 -7.79 -10.99 49.41
C VAL A 308 -7.70 -10.12 50.66
N CYS A 309 -7.84 -10.73 51.84
CA CYS A 309 -7.64 -10.04 53.10
C CYS A 309 -6.20 -10.24 53.63
N ASP A 310 -5.49 -9.17 53.98
CA ASP A 310 -4.16 -9.25 54.62
C ASP A 310 -4.20 -9.33 56.16
N GLY A 311 -5.41 -9.42 56.73
CA GLY A 311 -5.65 -9.37 58.16
C GLY A 311 -5.94 -7.96 58.72
N THR A 312 -5.83 -6.92 57.90
CA THR A 312 -6.15 -5.53 58.29
C THR A 312 -7.10 -4.85 57.32
N ARG A 313 -7.03 -5.20 56.03
CA ARG A 313 -7.83 -4.63 54.94
C ARG A 313 -8.09 -5.65 53.84
N TRP A 314 -8.92 -5.25 52.87
CA TRP A 314 -9.20 -6.01 51.67
C TRP A 314 -8.46 -5.41 50.47
N PHE A 315 -7.88 -6.28 49.65
CA PHE A 315 -7.32 -5.93 48.36
C PHE A 315 -8.18 -6.52 47.25
N ALA A 316 -8.38 -5.75 46.21
CA ALA A 316 -8.94 -6.19 44.95
C ALA A 316 -7.80 -6.39 43.96
N ALA A 317 -7.61 -7.61 43.49
CA ALA A 317 -6.67 -7.98 42.45
C ALA A 317 -7.45 -8.34 41.18
N PRO A 318 -7.60 -7.40 40.24
CA PRO A 318 -8.26 -7.66 38.96
C PRO A 318 -7.60 -8.83 38.25
N ILE A 319 -8.40 -9.83 37.85
CA ILE A 319 -7.95 -10.91 36.96
C ILE A 319 -8.27 -10.52 35.52
N HIS A 320 -9.51 -10.08 35.33
CA HIS A 320 -10.03 -9.65 34.05
C HIS A 320 -11.01 -8.51 34.32
N GLU A 321 -10.60 -7.28 34.10
CA GLU A 321 -11.49 -6.13 34.13
C GLU A 321 -11.39 -5.44 32.78
N SER A 322 -12.50 -5.49 32.04
CA SER A 322 -12.66 -4.71 30.83
C SER A 322 -12.49 -3.25 31.24
N GLY A 323 -11.52 -2.56 30.65
CA GLY A 323 -11.36 -1.15 31.00
C GLY A 323 -12.55 -0.32 30.54
N PRO A 324 -12.66 0.92 31.04
CA PRO A 324 -13.87 1.69 30.83
C PRO A 324 -14.06 2.01 29.35
N VAL A 325 -15.26 1.72 28.88
CA VAL A 325 -15.83 2.22 27.63
C VAL A 325 -16.74 3.39 27.98
N VAL A 326 -16.42 4.54 27.41
CA VAL A 326 -17.21 5.77 27.53
C VAL A 326 -17.51 6.31 26.14
N LYS A 327 -18.79 6.53 25.87
CA LYS A 327 -19.30 7.10 24.62
C LYS A 327 -20.19 8.29 24.95
N LEU A 328 -19.75 9.45 24.52
CA LEU A 328 -20.44 10.73 24.73
C LEU A 328 -20.84 11.29 23.38
N LEU A 329 -22.04 11.89 23.34
CA LEU A 329 -22.52 12.65 22.21
C LEU A 329 -22.87 14.06 22.65
N ARG A 330 -22.77 14.96 21.68
CA ARG A 330 -23.39 16.27 21.78
C ARG A 330 -24.42 16.44 20.66
N VAL A 331 -25.69 16.50 21.03
CA VAL A 331 -26.81 16.59 20.07
C VAL A 331 -27.25 18.03 19.85
N ALA A 332 -27.27 18.87 20.88
CA ALA A 332 -27.63 20.27 20.80
C ALA A 332 -26.46 21.14 20.34
N SER A 333 -26.76 22.31 19.77
CA SER A 333 -25.71 23.29 19.44
C SER A 333 -24.99 23.78 20.70
N GLN A 334 -23.69 24.07 20.60
CA GLN A 334 -22.92 24.75 21.65
C GLN A 334 -22.35 26.04 21.09
N SER A 335 -22.58 27.16 21.75
CA SER A 335 -21.88 28.39 21.38
C SER A 335 -20.46 28.40 21.94
N ILE A 336 -19.53 28.82 21.10
CA ILE A 336 -18.10 28.96 21.36
C ILE A 336 -17.80 30.47 21.28
N PRO A 337 -17.51 31.12 22.43
CA PRO A 337 -17.26 32.56 22.46
C PRO A 337 -16.04 32.98 21.63
N ALA A 338 -16.10 34.20 21.07
CA ALA A 338 -15.04 34.80 20.26
C ALA A 338 -13.64 34.72 20.91
N GLY A 339 -12.64 34.31 20.11
CA GLY A 339 -11.22 34.29 20.48
C GLY A 339 -10.84 33.41 21.67
N GLY A 340 -11.75 32.57 22.16
CA GLY A 340 -11.60 31.80 23.39
C GLY A 340 -11.34 30.31 23.17
N ALA A 341 -10.81 29.66 24.20
CA ALA A 341 -10.74 28.21 24.28
C ALA A 341 -11.81 27.70 25.26
N PHE A 342 -12.71 26.84 24.78
CA PHE A 342 -13.91 26.41 25.48
C PHE A 342 -13.94 24.90 25.65
N LEU A 343 -14.60 24.41 26.70
CA LEU A 343 -14.76 22.98 26.91
C LEU A 343 -15.93 22.47 26.08
N VAL A 344 -15.76 21.31 25.44
CA VAL A 344 -16.88 20.65 24.79
C VAL A 344 -17.75 20.04 25.89
N GLU A 345 -18.99 20.50 25.98
CA GLU A 345 -19.96 20.00 26.94
C GLU A 345 -20.71 18.83 26.32
N TRP A 346 -20.85 17.73 27.05
CA TRP A 346 -21.59 16.57 26.57
C TRP A 346 -22.99 16.57 27.15
N ASP A 347 -24.00 16.57 26.28
CA ASP A 347 -25.42 16.60 26.67
C ASP A 347 -26.05 15.19 26.69
N GLN A 348 -25.35 14.19 26.13
CA GLN A 348 -25.81 12.83 26.10
C GLN A 348 -24.68 11.84 26.41
N VAL A 349 -24.87 11.04 27.46
CA VAL A 349 -24.05 9.87 27.77
C VAL A 349 -24.70 8.66 27.10
N ILE A 350 -24.08 8.12 26.06
CA ILE A 350 -24.57 6.92 25.36
C ILE A 350 -24.16 5.67 26.13
N GLU A 351 -22.92 5.66 26.59
CA GLU A 351 -22.36 4.56 27.36
C GLU A 351 -21.34 5.15 28.34
N ASP A 352 -21.46 4.77 29.60
CA ASP A 352 -20.43 5.01 30.59
C ASP A 352 -20.40 3.79 31.49
N SER A 353 -19.63 2.80 31.04
CA SER A 353 -19.57 1.50 31.71
C SER A 353 -19.17 1.63 33.18
N HIS A 354 -18.35 2.61 33.55
CA HIS A 354 -17.77 2.73 34.89
C HIS A 354 -18.22 3.98 35.67
N GLY A 355 -19.19 4.74 35.15
CA GLY A 355 -19.69 5.96 35.80
C GLY A 355 -18.63 7.05 35.96
N LEU A 356 -17.71 7.16 35.00
CA LEU A 356 -16.54 8.05 35.06
C LEU A 356 -16.79 9.44 34.45
N TYR A 357 -17.90 9.64 33.74
CA TYR A 357 -18.25 10.95 33.20
C TYR A 357 -18.70 11.90 34.33
N ASP A 358 -18.02 13.05 34.42
CA ASP A 358 -18.33 14.11 35.36
C ASP A 358 -18.77 15.37 34.59
N SER A 359 -20.06 15.69 34.69
CA SER A 359 -20.66 16.85 34.06
C SER A 359 -20.16 18.18 34.61
N GLY A 360 -19.60 18.23 35.82
CA GLY A 360 -19.05 19.44 36.42
C GLY A 360 -17.72 19.88 35.79
N VAL A 361 -16.96 18.94 35.22
CA VAL A 361 -15.70 19.22 34.50
C VAL A 361 -15.81 18.97 32.99
N HIS A 362 -16.99 18.56 32.50
CA HIS A 362 -17.26 18.16 31.12
C HIS A 362 -16.24 17.16 30.58
N GLY A 363 -15.89 16.18 31.41
CA GLY A 363 -14.81 15.26 31.14
C GLY A 363 -14.99 13.93 31.88
N ILE A 364 -14.03 13.05 31.67
CA ILE A 364 -13.97 11.74 32.32
C ILE A 364 -12.90 11.82 33.38
N THR A 365 -13.22 11.45 34.61
CA THR A 365 -12.28 11.48 35.75
C THR A 365 -12.12 10.09 36.35
N GLY A 366 -11.07 9.88 37.16
CA GLY A 366 -10.85 8.61 37.86
C GLY A 366 -10.46 7.44 36.94
N LEU A 367 -9.92 7.72 35.75
CA LEU A 367 -9.41 6.69 34.84
C LEU A 367 -8.30 5.87 35.50
N ALA A 368 -8.44 4.55 35.49
CA ALA A 368 -7.39 3.64 35.95
C ALA A 368 -6.12 3.80 35.09
N PRO A 369 -4.91 3.57 35.64
CA PRO A 369 -3.67 3.59 34.87
C PRO A 369 -3.72 2.64 33.67
N GLY A 370 -3.17 3.07 32.54
CA GLY A 370 -3.13 2.28 31.30
C GLY A 370 -3.18 3.12 30.04
N PHE A 371 -3.45 2.46 28.92
CA PHE A 371 -3.59 3.07 27.60
C PHE A 371 -5.04 3.08 27.15
N TYR A 372 -5.47 4.23 26.68
CA TYR A 372 -6.83 4.48 26.20
C TYR A 372 -6.78 4.92 24.76
N HIS A 373 -7.51 4.24 23.89
CA HIS A 373 -7.78 4.77 22.56
C HIS A 373 -8.90 5.80 22.67
N VAL A 374 -8.68 6.94 22.03
CA VAL A 374 -9.59 8.08 22.01
C VAL A 374 -9.93 8.36 20.55
N ASP A 375 -11.22 8.43 20.24
CA ASP A 375 -11.75 8.83 18.94
C ASP A 375 -12.79 9.93 19.12
N ILE A 376 -12.54 11.07 18.49
CA ILE A 376 -13.33 12.28 18.67
C ILE A 376 -13.62 12.89 17.32
N GLY A 377 -14.85 13.38 17.16
CA GLY A 377 -15.24 14.27 16.08
C GLY A 377 -16.05 15.44 16.62
N VAL A 378 -15.84 16.63 16.06
CA VAL A 378 -16.63 17.82 16.36
C VAL A 378 -17.16 18.42 15.06
N ARG A 379 -18.46 18.68 15.00
CA ARG A 379 -19.12 19.29 13.85
C ARG A 379 -19.10 20.81 13.92
N PHE A 380 -18.61 21.44 12.85
CA PHE A 380 -18.71 22.87 12.61
C PHE A 380 -19.69 23.17 11.47
N PRO A 381 -20.67 24.06 11.67
CA PRO A 381 -21.41 24.66 10.56
C PRO A 381 -20.45 25.43 9.65
N ILE A 382 -20.53 25.21 8.35
CA ILE A 382 -19.76 26.00 7.38
C ILE A 382 -20.39 27.38 7.24
N THR A 383 -19.55 28.41 7.21
CA THR A 383 -19.96 29.82 7.05
C THR A 383 -19.29 30.46 5.84
N ASP A 384 -19.57 31.73 5.59
CA ASP A 384 -18.90 32.53 4.56
C ASP A 384 -17.43 32.87 4.88
N GLN A 385 -17.00 32.67 6.12
CA GLN A 385 -15.62 32.85 6.58
C GLN A 385 -14.95 31.54 6.95
N SER A 386 -13.67 31.41 6.62
CA SER A 386 -12.80 30.32 7.11
C SER A 386 -12.20 30.70 8.45
N VAL A 387 -12.21 29.77 9.40
CA VAL A 387 -11.69 29.99 10.75
C VAL A 387 -10.68 28.89 11.07
N PHE A 388 -9.53 29.26 11.63
CA PHE A 388 -8.60 28.28 12.16
C PHE A 388 -9.14 27.71 13.46
N THR A 389 -9.28 26.40 13.54
CA THR A 389 -9.81 25.69 14.70
C THR A 389 -8.79 24.71 15.24
N THR A 390 -8.74 24.61 16.57
CA THR A 390 -7.87 23.69 17.30
C THR A 390 -8.73 22.88 18.24
N LEU A 391 -8.65 21.56 18.11
CA LEU A 391 -9.24 20.59 19.02
C LEU A 391 -8.13 19.93 19.82
N SER A 392 -8.20 20.03 21.14
CA SER A 392 -7.21 19.49 22.07
C SER A 392 -7.85 18.51 23.04
N LEU A 393 -7.27 17.32 23.14
CA LEU A 393 -7.55 16.40 24.23
C LEU A 393 -6.65 16.78 25.41
N GLU A 394 -7.26 17.24 26.50
CA GLU A 394 -6.55 17.56 27.73
C GLU A 394 -6.55 16.36 28.68
N ARG A 395 -5.43 16.17 29.37
CA ARG A 395 -5.23 15.16 30.39
C ARG A 395 -5.04 15.82 31.75
N PHE A 396 -5.72 15.29 32.75
CA PHE A 396 -5.54 15.67 34.15
C PHE A 396 -4.47 14.80 34.80
N ASP A 397 -3.49 15.43 35.46
CA ASP A 397 -2.40 14.75 36.16
C ASP A 397 -2.61 14.68 37.69
N GLY A 398 -3.76 15.12 38.17
CA GLY A 398 -4.10 15.21 39.59
C GLY A 398 -4.00 16.64 40.15
N THR A 399 -3.33 17.55 39.45
CA THR A 399 -3.22 18.96 39.85
C THR A 399 -3.75 19.89 38.76
N ASP A 400 -3.30 19.71 37.52
CA ASP A 400 -3.62 20.60 36.40
C ASP A 400 -4.03 19.83 35.14
N TRP A 401 -4.66 20.55 34.22
CA TRP A 401 -5.02 20.04 32.90
C TRP A 401 -4.00 20.49 31.87
N SER A 402 -3.48 19.55 31.08
CA SER A 402 -2.50 19.83 30.02
C SER A 402 -2.91 19.16 28.71
N SER A 403 -2.59 19.80 27.57
CA SER A 403 -2.86 19.23 26.24
C SER A 403 -2.03 17.97 26.01
N HIS A 404 -2.67 16.89 25.56
CA HIS A 404 -2.04 15.60 25.27
C HIS A 404 -2.03 15.28 23.77
N LEU A 405 -3.18 15.43 23.11
CA LEU A 405 -3.31 15.30 21.65
C LEU A 405 -3.96 16.56 21.09
N GLN A 406 -3.64 16.89 19.85
CA GLN A 406 -4.19 18.07 19.19
C GLN A 406 -4.44 17.81 17.70
N ALA A 407 -5.55 18.35 17.20
CA ALA A 407 -5.88 18.42 15.79
C ALA A 407 -6.15 19.89 15.43
N ASN A 408 -5.60 20.32 14.30
CA ASN A 408 -5.75 21.68 13.81
C ASN A 408 -6.27 21.62 12.38
N ASP A 409 -7.24 22.46 12.05
CA ASP A 409 -7.73 22.60 10.68
C ASP A 409 -8.24 24.03 10.42
N ILE A 410 -8.50 24.35 9.16
CA ILE A 410 -9.16 25.58 8.73
C ILE A 410 -10.54 25.18 8.23
N THR A 411 -11.60 25.76 8.82
CA THR A 411 -12.97 25.45 8.42
C THR A 411 -13.21 25.86 6.97
N ALA A 412 -13.92 25.00 6.24
CA ALA A 412 -14.32 25.29 4.86
C ALA A 412 -15.32 26.45 4.81
N MET A 413 -15.41 27.12 3.66
CA MET A 413 -16.37 28.21 3.42
C MET A 413 -17.51 27.76 2.51
N GLY A 414 -18.71 28.33 2.67
CA GLY A 414 -19.88 28.01 1.88
C GLY A 414 -21.19 28.15 2.66
N SER A 415 -22.24 27.45 2.21
CA SER A 415 -23.55 27.44 2.86
C SER A 415 -24.15 26.04 2.85
N GLY A 416 -24.99 25.73 3.85
CA GLY A 416 -25.77 24.49 3.91
C GLY A 416 -24.96 23.20 4.14
N ALA A 417 -23.68 23.30 4.49
CA ALA A 417 -22.79 22.16 4.71
C ALA A 417 -22.17 22.17 6.12
N ALA A 418 -21.47 21.10 6.48
CA ALA A 418 -20.76 20.99 7.74
C ALA A 418 -19.35 20.45 7.53
N HIS A 419 -18.42 20.94 8.34
CA HIS A 419 -17.05 20.47 8.43
C HIS A 419 -16.90 19.66 9.72
N SER A 420 -16.16 18.54 9.70
CA SER A 420 -15.87 17.75 10.90
C SER A 420 -14.38 17.77 11.20
N LEU A 421 -14.02 18.31 12.36
CA LEU A 421 -12.65 18.22 12.88
C LEU A 421 -12.55 16.94 13.71
N ARG A 422 -11.55 16.10 13.41
CA ARG A 422 -11.35 14.81 14.08
C ARG A 422 -10.04 14.77 14.84
N LEU A 423 -10.06 14.09 15.98
CA LEU A 423 -8.88 13.79 16.78
C LEU A 423 -8.95 12.32 17.18
N ASN A 424 -7.91 11.57 16.84
CA ASN A 424 -7.79 10.15 17.16
C ASN A 424 -6.38 9.85 17.67
N GLY A 425 -6.26 9.00 18.68
CA GLY A 425 -4.97 8.52 19.15
C GLY A 425 -5.03 7.79 20.48
N ILE A 426 -3.86 7.63 21.09
CA ILE A 426 -3.70 6.92 22.36
C ILE A 426 -3.36 7.90 23.49
N ALA A 427 -4.15 7.87 24.55
CA ALA A 427 -3.90 8.57 25.81
C ALA A 427 -3.33 7.62 26.86
N ARG A 428 -2.16 7.97 27.41
CA ARG A 428 -1.55 7.24 28.52
C ARG A 428 -1.96 7.87 29.85
N ILE A 429 -2.60 7.08 30.70
CA ILE A 429 -2.97 7.45 32.07
C ILE A 429 -1.94 6.83 33.02
N GLY A 430 -1.26 7.68 33.78
CA GLY A 430 -0.24 7.28 34.74
C GLY A 430 -0.82 6.96 36.12
N THR A 431 0.05 6.53 37.03
CA THR A 431 -0.27 6.37 38.45
C THR A 431 -0.16 7.73 39.14
N THR A 432 -1.25 8.51 39.16
CA THR A 432 -1.31 9.83 39.80
C THR A 432 -2.51 9.91 40.77
N PRO A 433 -2.50 10.85 41.74
CA PRO A 433 -3.59 11.00 42.73
C PRO A 433 -4.96 11.31 42.11
N GLY A 434 -4.95 11.85 40.89
CA GLY A 434 -6.13 12.06 40.07
C GLY A 434 -5.78 11.87 38.60
N THR A 435 -6.76 11.44 37.82
CA THR A 435 -6.62 11.13 36.39
C THR A 435 -7.89 11.58 35.67
N GLY A 436 -7.75 11.99 34.41
CA GLY A 436 -8.92 12.36 33.62
C GLY A 436 -8.59 12.81 32.20
N LEU A 437 -9.62 12.85 31.37
CA LEU A 437 -9.59 13.29 29.98
C LEU A 437 -10.76 14.23 29.71
N ARG A 438 -10.51 15.35 29.01
CA ARG A 438 -11.57 16.25 28.54
C ARG A 438 -11.19 16.90 27.22
N LEU A 439 -12.16 17.48 26.53
CA LEU A 439 -11.92 18.16 25.25
C LEU A 439 -11.97 19.67 25.43
N ARG A 440 -10.96 20.33 24.89
CA ARG A 440 -10.94 21.78 24.70
C ARG A 440 -10.92 22.11 23.21
N LEU A 441 -11.71 23.10 22.84
CA LEU A 441 -11.80 23.60 21.48
C LEU A 441 -11.49 25.09 21.47
N SER A 442 -10.70 25.56 20.52
CA SER A 442 -10.47 26.98 20.28
C SER A 442 -10.61 27.32 18.79
N HIS A 443 -10.93 28.58 18.51
CA HIS A 443 -11.01 29.10 17.15
C HIS A 443 -10.45 30.52 17.07
N SER A 444 -9.97 30.91 15.88
CA SER A 444 -9.27 32.20 15.67
C SER A 444 -10.19 33.39 15.41
N ASP A 445 -11.51 33.23 15.50
CA ASP A 445 -12.46 34.24 15.03
C ASP A 445 -12.90 35.20 16.15
N ALA A 446 -13.16 36.44 15.75
CA ALA A 446 -13.62 37.52 16.62
C ALA A 446 -15.14 37.52 16.87
N GLN A 447 -15.88 36.61 16.21
CA GLN A 447 -17.30 36.38 16.45
C GLN A 447 -17.53 35.03 17.14
N THR A 448 -18.64 34.90 17.86
CA THR A 448 -19.09 33.63 18.43
C THR A 448 -19.31 32.62 17.30
N ARG A 449 -18.76 31.42 17.47
CA ARG A 449 -19.00 30.27 16.58
C ARG A 449 -19.84 29.23 17.29
N ASP A 450 -20.32 28.23 16.57
CA ASP A 450 -21.09 27.15 17.18
C ASP A 450 -20.54 25.78 16.81
N ILE A 451 -20.58 24.86 17.78
CA ILE A 451 -20.66 23.43 17.49
C ILE A 451 -22.07 23.17 16.97
N GLY A 452 -22.18 22.61 15.77
CA GLY A 452 -23.47 22.40 15.12
C GLY A 452 -24.25 21.25 15.74
N ALA A 453 -25.54 21.42 15.99
CA ALA A 453 -26.43 20.38 16.51
C ALA A 453 -26.39 19.11 15.63
N SER A 454 -26.07 17.95 16.17
CA SER A 454 -26.01 16.70 15.40
C SER A 454 -26.15 15.48 16.28
N GLY A 455 -27.02 14.53 15.89
CA GLY A 455 -27.12 13.25 16.58
C GLY A 455 -25.94 12.29 16.34
N LEU A 456 -24.99 12.63 15.47
CA LEU A 456 -23.93 11.69 15.03
C LEU A 456 -22.55 12.34 14.80
N LEU A 457 -22.48 13.65 14.55
CA LEU A 457 -21.25 14.29 14.05
C LEU A 457 -20.42 15.02 15.14
N THR A 458 -20.90 15.03 16.38
CA THR A 458 -20.11 15.45 17.55
C THR A 458 -20.10 14.33 18.59
N TRP A 459 -18.97 13.64 18.71
CA TRP A 459 -18.81 12.45 19.54
C TRP A 459 -17.45 12.39 20.24
N CYS A 460 -17.40 11.67 21.35
CA CYS A 460 -16.17 11.24 22.01
C CYS A 460 -16.31 9.80 22.47
N HIS A 461 -15.46 8.94 21.93
CA HIS A 461 -15.38 7.54 22.28
C HIS A 461 -14.03 7.25 22.91
N ILE A 462 -14.05 6.70 24.12
CA ILE A 462 -12.86 6.35 24.88
C ILE A 462 -13.01 4.90 25.31
N HIS A 463 -11.98 4.10 25.03
CA HIS A 463 -11.91 2.72 25.51
C HIS A 463 -10.49 2.37 25.91
N ARG A 464 -10.36 1.59 26.99
CA ARG A 464 -9.05 1.06 27.40
C ARG A 464 -8.60 -0.03 26.43
N ILE A 465 -7.34 0.01 26.00
CA ILE A 465 -6.76 -0.94 25.03
C ILE A 465 -5.60 -1.77 25.62
N GLY A 466 -5.18 -1.48 26.86
CA GLY A 466 -4.12 -2.21 27.53
C GLY A 466 -3.74 -1.53 28.85
N GLY A 467 -3.23 -2.33 29.79
CA GLY A 467 -2.76 -1.91 31.11
C GLY A 467 -1.37 -2.44 31.37
#